data_AF-A0A5P6P8A5-F1
#
_entry.id   AF-A0A5P6P8A5-F1
#
_cell.length_a   1.000
_cell.length_b   1.000
_cell.length_c   1.000
_cell.angle_alpha   90.00
_cell.angle_beta   90.00
_cell.angle_gamma   90.00
#
_symmetry.space_group_name_H-M   'P 1'
#
loop_
_entity.id
_entity.type
_entity.pdbx_description
1 polymer ?
#
loop_
_entity_poly.entity_id
_entity_poly.type
_entity_poly.pdbx_seq_one_letter_code
_entity_poly.pdbx_strand_id
1 'polypeptide(L)'
;MATHNHAFFDAMNCPTAVTWTNDIQKMFTPTDVAHMKQVTNNQLDLSSYNSVKIWAHKIYNEVSSQAMPPPGSGEQPWSAAWVNTFGCWVKQGCPQ
;
A
#
# COMPACT_ATOMS: atom_id res chain seq x y z
N MET A 1 18.67 -4.58 -2.26
CA MET A 1 17.23 -4.24 -2.22
C MET A 1 16.46 -5.53 -2.11
N ALA A 2 15.57 -5.67 -1.13
CA ALA A 2 14.72 -6.85 -1.02
C ALA A 2 13.77 -6.88 -2.23
N THR A 3 13.71 -8.01 -2.93
CA THR A 3 12.81 -8.17 -4.08
C THR A 3 11.44 -8.63 -3.56
N HIS A 4 10.46 -7.74 -3.50
CA HIS A 4 9.06 -8.07 -3.16
C HIS A 4 8.37 -8.77 -4.35
N ASN A 5 8.79 -10.02 -4.62
CA ASN A 5 8.27 -10.87 -5.69
C ASN A 5 7.16 -11.81 -5.18
N HIS A 6 6.66 -12.68 -6.05
CA HIS A 6 5.60 -13.64 -5.70
C HIS A 6 5.95 -14.51 -4.47
N ALA A 7 7.16 -15.10 -4.45
CA ALA A 7 7.60 -15.95 -3.35
C ALA A 7 7.68 -15.21 -2.00
N PHE A 8 8.03 -13.91 -2.03
CA PHE A 8 8.01 -13.08 -0.84
C PHE A 8 6.59 -12.97 -0.26
N PHE A 9 5.60 -12.64 -1.10
CA PHE A 9 4.21 -12.53 -0.65
C PHE A 9 3.65 -13.87 -0.19
N ASP A 10 4.00 -14.98 -0.86
CA ASP A 10 3.56 -16.32 -0.47
C ASP A 10 4.02 -16.71 0.93
N ALA A 11 5.20 -16.27 1.35
CA ALA A 11 5.74 -16.53 2.68
C ALA A 11 5.10 -15.70 3.81
N MET A 12 4.29 -14.67 3.49
CA MET A 12 3.67 -13.82 4.50
C MET A 12 2.59 -14.56 5.31
N ASN A 13 2.59 -14.35 6.63
CA ASN A 13 1.50 -14.79 7.50
C ASN A 13 0.34 -13.79 7.44
N CYS A 14 -0.81 -14.23 6.95
CA CYS A 14 -1.91 -13.35 6.60
C CYS A 14 -3.20 -13.67 7.36
N PRO A 15 -3.96 -12.63 7.75
CA PRO A 15 -5.33 -12.84 8.22
C PRO A 15 -6.20 -13.36 7.07
N THR A 16 -7.30 -14.04 7.43
CA THR A 16 -8.10 -14.87 6.51
C THR A 16 -8.72 -14.08 5.35
N ALA A 17 -9.02 -12.80 5.54
CA ALA A 17 -9.56 -11.94 4.48
C ALA A 17 -9.13 -10.49 4.72
N VAL A 18 -8.26 -9.96 3.85
CA VAL A 18 -7.98 -8.52 3.75
C VAL A 18 -8.63 -8.03 2.46
N THR A 19 -9.45 -6.98 2.53
CA THR A 19 -10.19 -6.46 1.38
C THR A 19 -9.95 -4.96 1.22
N TRP A 20 -10.18 -4.45 0.01
CA TRP A 20 -10.13 -3.01 -0.23
C TRP A 20 -11.08 -2.25 0.68
N THR A 21 -12.34 -2.68 0.71
CA THR A 21 -13.44 -1.95 1.35
C THR A 21 -13.33 -1.97 2.87
N ASN A 22 -12.93 -3.11 3.46
CA ASN A 22 -12.86 -3.22 4.90
C ASN A 22 -11.55 -2.72 5.49
N ASP A 23 -10.44 -2.83 4.75
CA ASP A 23 -9.10 -2.66 5.32
C ASP A 23 -8.30 -1.59 4.58
N ILE A 24 -8.03 -1.79 3.29
CA ILE A 24 -6.99 -1.02 2.57
C ILE A 24 -7.37 0.44 2.35
N GLN A 25 -8.60 0.74 1.93
CA GLN A 25 -8.98 2.12 1.61
C GLN A 25 -8.84 3.07 2.81
N LYS A 26 -8.97 2.54 4.03
CA LYS A 26 -8.91 3.32 5.28
C LYS A 26 -7.48 3.66 5.70
N MET A 27 -6.49 3.02 5.08
CA MET A 27 -5.07 3.25 5.34
C MET A 27 -4.52 4.47 4.60
N PHE A 28 -5.24 4.98 3.61
CA PHE A 28 -4.87 6.18 2.87
C PHE A 28 -5.65 7.38 3.39
N THR A 29 -4.93 8.42 3.79
CA THR A 29 -5.53 9.67 4.24
C THR A 29 -5.90 10.56 3.05
N PRO A 30 -6.80 11.55 3.24
CA PRO A 30 -7.02 12.57 2.21
C PRO A 30 -5.73 13.31 1.80
N THR A 31 -4.78 13.46 2.73
CA THR A 31 -3.44 14.04 2.48
C THR A 31 -2.65 13.16 1.52
N ASP A 32 -2.59 11.84 1.78
CA ASP A 32 -1.92 10.87 0.90
C ASP A 32 -2.50 10.94 -0.52
N VAL A 33 -3.83 10.96 -0.64
CA VAL A 33 -4.54 11.00 -1.93
C VAL A 33 -4.19 12.28 -2.70
N ALA A 34 -4.26 13.45 -2.04
CA ALA A 34 -3.95 14.72 -2.68
C ALA A 34 -2.48 14.80 -3.11
N HIS A 35 -1.57 14.36 -2.23
CA HIS A 35 -0.14 14.37 -2.50
C HIS A 35 0.21 13.45 -3.65
N MET A 36 -0.25 12.19 -3.63
CA MET A 36 0.09 11.22 -4.68
C MET A 36 -0.47 11.62 -6.03
N LYS A 37 -1.67 12.22 -6.09
CA LYS A 37 -2.18 12.84 -7.32
C LYS A 37 -1.27 13.94 -7.82
N GLN A 38 -0.79 14.82 -6.95
CA GLN A 38 0.10 15.92 -7.33
C GLN A 38 1.44 15.43 -7.86
N VAL A 39 2.16 14.58 -7.12
CA VAL A 39 3.54 14.17 -7.48
C VAL A 39 3.60 13.18 -8.63
N THR A 40 2.51 12.46 -8.90
CA THR A 40 2.43 11.53 -10.04
C THR A 40 1.67 12.09 -11.24
N ASN A 41 1.28 13.38 -11.22
CA ASN A 41 0.47 14.00 -12.25
C ASN A 41 -0.81 13.19 -12.56
N ASN A 42 -1.55 12.83 -11.50
CA ASN A 42 -2.77 12.03 -11.49
C ASN A 42 -2.65 10.56 -11.95
N GLN A 43 -1.44 10.02 -12.10
CA GLN A 43 -1.25 8.62 -12.48
C GLN A 43 -1.54 7.63 -11.35
N LEU A 44 -1.37 8.06 -10.09
CA LEU A 44 -1.69 7.31 -8.90
C LEU A 44 -2.73 8.05 -8.05
N ASP A 45 -3.94 7.52 -8.06
CA ASP A 45 -5.02 7.89 -7.15
C ASP A 45 -5.16 6.84 -6.04
N LEU A 46 -4.78 7.19 -4.80
CA LEU A 46 -4.90 6.31 -3.64
C LEU A 46 -6.34 6.12 -3.13
N SER A 47 -7.30 6.90 -3.63
CA SER A 47 -8.73 6.73 -3.33
C SER A 47 -9.44 5.74 -4.28
N SER A 48 -8.73 5.25 -5.31
CA SER A 48 -9.29 4.37 -6.34
C SER A 48 -8.73 2.95 -6.23
N TYR A 49 -9.60 1.96 -6.00
CA TYR A 49 -9.25 0.54 -5.98
C TYR A 49 -8.43 0.12 -7.21
N ASN A 50 -8.91 0.49 -8.41
CA ASN A 50 -8.26 0.10 -9.66
C ASN A 50 -6.85 0.68 -9.76
N SER A 51 -6.67 1.93 -9.36
CA SER A 51 -5.38 2.60 -9.35
C SER A 51 -4.43 1.94 -8.33
N VAL A 52 -4.87 1.75 -7.07
CA VAL A 52 -4.03 1.11 -6.05
C VAL A 52 -3.65 -0.32 -6.44
N LYS A 53 -4.57 -1.09 -7.03
CA LYS A 53 -4.29 -2.44 -7.53
C LYS A 53 -3.22 -2.46 -8.62
N ILE A 54 -3.27 -1.54 -9.59
CA ILE A 54 -2.26 -1.42 -10.65
C ILE A 54 -0.87 -1.12 -10.05
N TRP A 55 -0.82 -0.26 -9.03
CA TRP A 55 0.44 0.19 -8.41
C TRP A 55 0.86 -0.62 -7.17
N ALA A 56 0.15 -1.70 -6.83
CA ALA A 56 0.23 -2.33 -5.52
C ALA A 56 1.65 -2.76 -5.12
N HIS A 57 2.42 -3.34 -6.03
CA HIS A 57 3.80 -3.75 -5.75
C HIS A 57 4.73 -2.57 -5.49
N LYS A 58 4.53 -1.46 -6.23
CA LYS A 58 5.32 -0.23 -6.04
C LYS A 58 4.96 0.41 -4.70
N ILE A 59 3.67 0.52 -4.37
CA ILE A 59 3.21 1.04 -3.08
C ILE A 59 3.79 0.20 -1.94
N TYR A 60 3.67 -1.13 -2.01
CA TYR A 60 4.24 -2.02 -0.99
C TYR A 60 5.73 -1.78 -0.79
N ASN A 61 6.49 -1.65 -1.89
CA ASN A 61 7.93 -1.41 -1.81
C ASN A 61 8.28 -0.12 -1.07
N GLU A 62 7.54 0.97 -1.32
CA GLU A 62 7.81 2.26 -0.67
C GLU A 62 7.41 2.26 0.82
N VAL A 63 6.27 1.67 1.17
CA VAL A 63 5.80 1.62 2.56
C VAL A 63 6.57 0.61 3.40
N SER A 64 7.00 -0.51 2.83
CA SER A 64 7.78 -1.52 3.57
C SER A 64 9.22 -1.07 3.81
N SER A 65 9.79 -0.23 2.93
CA SER A 65 11.10 0.39 3.13
C SER A 65 11.07 1.65 3.99
N GLN A 66 9.89 2.05 4.49
CA GLN A 66 9.66 3.33 5.20
C GLN A 66 10.09 4.56 4.39
N ALA A 67 10.12 4.47 3.05
CA ALA A 67 10.38 5.61 2.19
C ALA A 67 9.15 6.53 2.10
N MET A 68 7.96 5.97 2.36
CA MET A 68 6.70 6.68 2.45
C MET A 68 6.08 6.57 3.86
N PRO A 69 5.54 7.68 4.39
CA PRO A 69 5.56 9.01 3.82
C PRO A 69 6.99 9.62 3.89
N PRO A 70 7.33 10.61 3.04
CA PRO A 70 8.69 11.15 2.98
C PRO A 70 9.12 11.80 4.31
N PRO A 71 10.41 11.74 4.68
CA PRO A 71 10.90 12.45 5.85
C PRO A 71 10.52 13.94 5.83
N GLY A 72 9.93 14.43 6.92
CA GLY A 72 9.48 15.82 7.04
C GLY A 72 8.09 16.10 6.46
N SER A 73 7.34 15.09 6.02
CA SER A 73 5.93 15.28 5.60
C SER A 73 4.98 15.65 6.75
N GLY A 74 5.40 15.40 8.00
CA GLY A 74 4.55 15.54 9.19
C GLY A 74 3.70 14.30 9.50
N GLU A 75 3.76 13.27 8.65
CA GLU A 75 3.09 11.98 8.84
C GLU A 75 4.12 10.91 9.29
N GLN A 76 3.63 9.90 10.00
CA GLN A 76 4.47 8.78 10.44
C GLN A 76 4.50 7.69 9.36
N PRO A 77 5.63 6.97 9.20
CA PRO A 77 5.69 5.73 8.44
C PRO A 77 4.59 4.74 8.83
N TRP A 78 4.16 3.94 7.86
CA TRP A 78 3.23 2.85 8.13
C TRP A 78 3.81 1.91 9.18
N SER A 79 2.96 1.51 10.13
CA SER A 79 3.32 0.49 11.11
C SER A 79 3.62 -0.85 10.43
N ALA A 80 4.39 -1.71 11.08
CA ALA A 80 4.65 -3.07 10.57
C ALA A 80 3.35 -3.86 10.34
N ALA A 81 2.31 -3.63 11.17
CA ALA A 81 1.00 -4.25 10.99
C ALA A 81 0.31 -3.77 9.71
N TRP A 82 0.38 -2.47 9.40
CA TRP A 82 -0.17 -1.90 8.18
C TRP A 82 0.55 -2.41 6.93
N VAL A 83 1.89 -2.45 6.97
CA VAL A 83 2.68 -3.06 5.90
C VAL A 83 2.28 -4.52 5.70
N ASN A 84 2.12 -5.30 6.77
CA ASN A 84 1.68 -6.69 6.68
C ASN A 84 0.28 -6.82 6.07
N THR A 85 -0.70 -6.02 6.52
CA THR A 85 -2.06 -6.00 5.99
C THR A 85 -2.07 -5.74 4.48
N PHE A 86 -1.34 -4.72 4.02
CA PHE A 86 -1.27 -4.40 2.60
C PHE A 86 -0.59 -5.51 1.79
N GLY A 87 0.53 -6.06 2.27
CA GLY A 87 1.19 -7.18 1.59
C GLY A 87 0.31 -8.43 1.52
N CYS A 88 -0.49 -8.69 2.55
CA CYS A 88 -1.48 -9.77 2.55
C CYS A 88 -2.63 -9.54 1.57
N TRP A 89 -3.09 -8.30 1.40
CA TRP A 89 -4.05 -7.96 0.36
C TRP A 89 -3.48 -8.22 -1.05
N VAL A 90 -2.21 -7.87 -1.29
CA VAL A 90 -1.51 -8.18 -2.55
C VAL A 90 -1.42 -9.70 -2.76
N LYS A 91 -0.98 -10.45 -1.74
CA LYS A 91 -0.94 -11.92 -1.75
C LYS A 91 -2.29 -12.54 -2.12
N GLN A 92 -3.38 -12.01 -1.55
CA GLN A 92 -4.74 -12.53 -1.75
C GLN A 92 -5.35 -12.14 -3.11
N GLY A 93 -4.59 -11.51 -4.01
CA GLY A 93 -5.08 -11.14 -5.34
C GLY A 93 -5.84 -9.81 -5.38
N CYS A 94 -5.64 -8.95 -4.39
CA CYS A 94 -6.27 -7.64 -4.26
C CYS A 94 -7.82 -7.71 -4.28
N PRO A 95 -8.48 -8.48 -3.39
CA PRO A 95 -9.95 -8.53 -3.35
C PRO A 95 -10.54 -7.17 -2.94
N GLN A 96 -11.73 -6.85 -3.45
CA GLN A 96 -12.39 -5.57 -3.20
C GLN A 96 -13.25 -5.59 -1.93
#